data_AF-A0AAV5M5T6-F1
#
_entry.id   AF-A0AAV5M5T6-F1
#
_cell.length_a   1.000
_cell.length_b   1.000
_cell.length_c   1.000
_cell.angle_alpha   90.00
_cell.angle_beta   90.00
_cell.angle_gamma   90.00
#
_symmetry.space_group_name_H-M   'P 1'
#
loop_
_entity.id
_entity.type
_entity.pdbx_description
1 polymer ?
#
loop_
_entity_poly.entity_id
_entity_poly.type
_entity_poly.pdbx_seq_one_letter_code
_entity_poly.pdbx_strand_id
1 'polypeptide(L)'
;MMMDSGCEEVTLEAEVTNKGALALYGRLGFIRAKRLFRYYLNGVDAFRLKLLFPHRELPPSLSAVAKQDESHRHNTQTGPEENAELHRGL
;
A
#
# COMPACT_ATOMS: atom_id res chain seq x y z
N MET A 1 -3.18 -1.56 18.24
CA MET A 1 -1.89 -2.06 17.70
C MET A 1 -1.84 -1.79 16.18
N MET A 2 -0.70 -1.97 15.50
CA MET A 2 -0.58 -1.78 14.03
C MET A 2 -1.67 -2.53 13.24
N MET A 3 -2.08 -3.72 13.70
CA MET A 3 -3.16 -4.50 13.11
C MET A 3 -4.55 -3.85 13.24
N ASP A 4 -4.80 -3.08 14.30
CA ASP A 4 -6.10 -2.41 14.52
C ASP A 4 -6.29 -1.18 13.63
N SER A 5 -5.20 -0.68 13.03
CA SER A 5 -5.23 0.40 12.05
C SER A 5 -5.45 -0.08 10.62
N GLY A 6 -5.73 -1.38 10.41
CA GLY A 6 -5.94 -1.96 9.07
C GLY A 6 -4.64 -2.22 8.30
N CYS A 7 -3.49 -2.34 8.98
CA CYS A 7 -2.25 -2.74 8.34
C CYS A 7 -2.36 -4.18 7.81
N GLU A 8 -2.09 -4.38 6.53
CA GLU A 8 -2.17 -5.70 5.86
C GLU A 8 -0.85 -6.45 5.84
N GLU A 9 0.27 -5.72 5.76
CA GLU A 9 1.60 -6.31 5.73
C GLU A 9 2.68 -5.38 6.31
N VAL A 10 3.76 -5.99 6.82
CA VAL A 10 5.02 -5.31 7.12
C VAL A 10 6.07 -5.79 6.14
N THR A 11 6.76 -4.84 5.49
CA THR A 11 7.88 -5.13 4.59
C THR A 11 9.18 -4.55 5.12
N LEU A 12 10.28 -5.27 4.96
CA LEU A 12 11.63 -4.78 5.21
C LEU A 12 12.65 -5.41 4.25
N GLU A 13 13.85 -4.86 4.19
CA GLU A 13 14.96 -5.38 3.38
C GLU A 13 16.15 -5.77 4.26
N ALA A 14 16.77 -6.92 3.97
CA ALA A 14 17.99 -7.36 4.64
C ALA A 14 19.01 -7.87 3.62
N GLU A 15 20.29 -7.55 3.81
CA GLU A 15 21.38 -8.06 2.96
C GLU A 15 21.35 -9.60 2.90
N VAL A 16 21.59 -10.16 1.70
CA VAL A 16 21.63 -11.62 1.51
C VAL A 16 22.74 -12.33 2.32
N THR A 17 23.77 -11.57 2.68
CA THR A 17 24.94 -11.96 3.48
C THR A 17 24.66 -11.93 4.98
N ASN A 18 23.70 -11.13 5.46
CA ASN A 18 23.41 -10.97 6.88
C ASN A 18 22.57 -12.15 7.42
N LYS A 19 23.23 -13.29 7.67
CA LYS A 19 22.57 -14.52 8.12
C LYS A 19 21.83 -14.37 9.46
N GLY A 20 22.37 -13.54 10.37
CA GLY A 20 21.74 -13.26 11.66
C GLY A 20 20.38 -12.60 11.52
N ALA A 21 20.30 -11.53 10.72
CA ALA A 21 19.05 -10.84 10.43
C ALA A 21 18.05 -11.76 9.72
N LEU A 22 18.49 -12.49 8.69
CA LEU A 22 17.62 -13.41 7.95
C LEU A 22 17.04 -14.52 8.84
N ALA A 23 17.83 -15.06 9.77
CA ALA A 23 17.35 -16.06 10.72
C ALA A 23 16.38 -15.46 11.76
N LEU A 24 16.69 -14.26 12.27
CA LEU A 24 15.82 -13.55 13.20
C LEU A 24 14.45 -13.27 12.57
N TYR A 25 14.41 -12.63 11.41
CA TYR A 25 13.16 -12.26 10.75
C TYR A 25 12.38 -13.50 10.28
N GLY A 26 13.06 -14.56 9.85
CA GLY A 26 12.40 -15.84 9.57
C GLY A 26 11.67 -16.41 10.78
N ARG A 27 12.26 -16.35 11.98
CA ARG A 27 11.60 -16.78 13.24
C ARG A 27 10.44 -15.87 13.65
N LEU A 28 10.48 -14.59 13.28
CA LEU A 28 9.39 -13.64 13.49
C LEU A 28 8.24 -13.80 12.46
N GLY A 29 8.33 -14.78 11.56
CA GLY A 29 7.29 -15.08 10.57
C GLY A 29 7.43 -14.36 9.23
N PHE A 30 8.52 -13.63 9.01
CA PHE A 30 8.76 -12.99 7.71
C PHE A 30 9.14 -14.03 6.64
N ILE A 31 8.56 -13.89 5.46
CA ILE A 31 8.86 -14.68 4.27
C ILE A 31 9.71 -13.88 3.27
N ARG A 32 10.58 -14.58 2.52
CA ARG A 32 11.38 -13.95 1.45
C ARG A 32 10.51 -13.77 0.21
N ALA A 33 10.05 -12.55 -0.03
CA ALA A 33 9.15 -12.24 -1.14
C ALA A 33 9.90 -11.99 -2.47
N LYS A 34 11.06 -11.33 -2.42
CA LYS A 34 11.84 -10.98 -3.62
C LYS A 34 13.32 -10.82 -3.31
N ARG A 35 14.18 -11.17 -4.26
CA ARG A 35 15.60 -10.78 -4.26
C ARG A 35 15.76 -9.48 -5.04
N LEU A 36 16.41 -8.50 -4.44
CA LEU A 36 16.71 -7.19 -5.01
C LEU A 36 18.21 -7.16 -5.33
N PHE A 37 18.55 -7.13 -6.62
CA PHE A 37 19.93 -7.16 -7.07
C PHE A 37 20.63 -5.80 -6.82
N ARG A 38 21.84 -5.84 -6.25
CA ARG A 38 22.67 -4.65 -5.93
C ARG A 38 21.88 -3.53 -5.25
N TYR A 39 21.07 -3.90 -4.26
CA TYR A 39 20.13 -2.99 -3.59
C TYR A 39 20.83 -1.99 -2.67
N TYR A 40 21.87 -2.43 -1.97
CA TYR A 40 22.67 -1.58 -1.10
C TYR A 40 23.81 -0.89 -1.87
N LEU A 41 24.28 0.25 -1.38
CA LEU A 41 25.33 1.06 -2.02
C LEU A 41 26.65 0.30 -2.18
N ASN A 42 26.92 -0.68 -1.33
CA ASN A 42 28.06 -1.60 -1.43
C ASN A 42 27.93 -2.64 -2.57
N GLY A 43 26.84 -2.60 -3.34
CA GLY A 43 26.53 -3.53 -4.42
C GLY A 43 26.01 -4.88 -3.95
N VAL A 44 25.79 -5.08 -2.65
CA VAL A 44 25.25 -6.32 -2.10
C VAL A 44 23.74 -6.39 -2.36
N ASP A 45 23.28 -7.58 -2.73
CA ASP A 45 21.86 -7.86 -2.92
C ASP A 45 21.11 -7.82 -1.57
N ALA A 46 19.81 -7.56 -1.64
CA ALA A 46 18.91 -7.68 -0.50
C ALA A 46 17.81 -8.72 -0.75
N PHE A 47 17.28 -9.30 0.31
CA PHE A 47 15.97 -9.91 0.29
C PHE A 47 14.94 -8.90 0.81
N ARG A 48 13.86 -8.72 0.05
CA ARG A 48 12.62 -8.15 0.57
C ARG A 48 11.88 -9.22 1.37
N LEU A 49 11.68 -8.93 2.65
CA LEU A 49 11.00 -9.78 3.61
C LEU A 49 9.62 -9.20 3.90
N LYS A 50 8.60 -10.06 3.96
CA LYS A 50 7.22 -9.65 4.26
C LYS A 50 6.65 -10.45 5.43
N LEU A 51 5.96 -9.78 6.35
CA LEU A 51 5.09 -10.39 7.33
C LEU A 51 3.65 -9.99 6.97
N LEU A 52 2.82 -10.98 6.66
CA LEU A 52 1.43 -10.77 6.26
C LEU A 52 0.52 -10.89 7.48
N PHE A 53 -0.39 -9.94 7.66
CA PHE A 53 -1.42 -10.03 8.68
C PHE A 53 -2.64 -10.76 8.14
N PRO A 54 -3.32 -11.59 8.95
CA PRO A 54 -4.57 -12.20 8.55
C PRO A 54 -5.58 -11.10 8.26
N HIS A 55 -6.27 -11.18 7.12
CA HIS A 55 -7.40 -10.31 6.85
C HIS A 55 -8.43 -10.53 7.95
N ARG A 56 -8.78 -9.48 8.70
CA ARG A 56 -9.96 -9.50 9.58
C ARG A 56 -11.16 -9.69 8.66
N GLU A 57 -11.59 -10.92 8.43
CA GLU A 57 -12.88 -11.17 7.81
C GLU A 57 -13.93 -10.50 8.69
N LEU A 58 -14.42 -9.35 8.23
CA LEU A 58 -15.60 -8.74 8.82
C LEU A 58 -16.73 -9.76 8.65
N PRO A 59 -17.50 -10.05 9.71
CA PRO A 59 -18.67 -10.91 9.58
C PRO A 59 -19.53 -10.41 8.41
N PRO A 60 -20.14 -11.31 7.62
CA PRO A 60 -20.90 -10.93 6.42
C PRO A 60 -22.03 -9.91 6.68
N SER A 61 -22.47 -9.75 7.93
CA SER A 61 -23.45 -8.73 8.34
C SER A 61 -22.90 -7.29 8.32
N LEU A 62 -21.60 -7.07 8.55
CA LEU A 62 -20.98 -5.74 8.61
C LEU A 62 -20.43 -5.28 7.25
N SER A 63 -20.12 -6.22 6.35
CA SER A 63 -19.67 -5.91 4.98
C SER A 63 -20.78 -5.33 4.10
N ALA A 64 -22.05 -5.62 4.42
CA ALA A 64 -23.22 -5.05 3.75
C ALA A 64 -23.46 -3.57 4.11
N VAL A 65 -23.09 -3.15 5.32
CA VAL A 65 -23.29 -1.77 5.81
C VAL A 65 -22.22 -0.82 5.27
N ALA A 66 -20.97 -1.28 5.10
CA ALA A 66 -19.87 -0.45 4.62
C ALA A 66 -19.96 -0.04 3.13
N LYS A 67 -20.87 -0.64 2.34
CA LYS A 67 -21.03 -0.33 0.90
C LYS A 67 -21.97 0.85 0.61
N GLN A 68 -22.59 1.47 1.62
CA GLN A 68 -23.58 2.54 1.40
C GLN A 68 -23.02 3.98 1.50
N ASP A 69 -21.76 4.17 1.93
CA ASP A 69 -21.21 5.53 2.16
C ASP A 69 -20.44 6.11 0.94
N GLU A 70 -20.04 5.28 -0.03
CA GLU A 70 -19.29 5.72 -1.23
C GLU A 70 -20.17 6.29 -2.36
N SER A 71 -21.50 6.16 -2.28
CA SER A 71 -22.42 6.59 -3.34
C SER A 71 -22.91 8.04 -3.25
N HIS A 72 -22.51 8.81 -2.23
CA HIS A 72 -22.99 10.18 -2.02
C HIS A 72 -21.97 11.29 -2.33
N ARG A 73 -20.76 10.99 -2.85
CA ARG A 73 -19.72 12.01 -3.12
C ARG A 73 -19.53 12.43 -4.58
N HIS A 74 -20.25 11.87 -5.54
CA HIS A 74 -20.17 12.28 -6.95
C HIS A 74 -21.52 12.78 -7.48
N ASN A 75 -21.97 13.95 -7.02
CA ASN A 75 -22.87 14.78 -7.81
C ASN A 75 -22.64 16.28 -7.52
N THR A 76 -21.54 16.81 -8.04
CA THR A 76 -21.45 18.23 -8.40
C THR A 76 -21.32 18.33 -9.92
N GLN A 77 -22.48 18.31 -10.56
CA GLN A 77 -22.88 19.04 -11.75
C GLN A 77 -21.74 19.69 -12.57
N THR A 78 -21.41 19.07 -13.70
CA THR A 78 -20.85 19.75 -14.88
C THR A 78 -21.89 20.73 -15.44
N GLY A 79 -21.53 22.01 -15.56
CA GLY A 79 -22.28 23.05 -16.26
C GLY A 79 -21.54 23.50 -17.54
N PRO A 80 -22.25 24.01 -18.56
CA PRO A 80 -21.86 23.92 -19.96
C PRO A 80 -20.90 25.02 -20.42
N GLU A 81 -20.27 24.75 -21.55
CA GLU A 81 -19.51 25.70 -22.37
C GLU A 81 -20.34 26.95 -22.68
N GLU A 82 -19.84 28.14 -22.36
CA GLU A 82 -20.31 29.38 -22.97
C GLU A 82 -19.12 30.15 -23.56
N ASN A 83 -19.25 30.34 -24.86
CA ASN A 83 -18.42 31.08 -25.77
C ASN A 83 -18.42 32.58 -25.40
N ALA A 84 -17.23 33.17 -25.29
CA ALA A 84 -17.07 34.63 -25.32
C ALA A 84 -15.73 34.98 -25.98
N GLU A 85 -15.68 34.86 -27.30
CA GLU A 85 -14.92 35.82 -28.10
C GLU A 85 -15.39 37.24 -27.75
N LEU A 86 -14.46 38.15 -27.42
CA LEU A 86 -14.29 39.45 -28.06
C LEU A 86 -13.56 40.45 -27.13
N HIS A 87 -12.49 41.01 -27.70
CA HIS A 87 -12.03 42.41 -27.62
C HIS A 87 -10.93 42.85 -26.64
N ARG A 88 -9.88 43.40 -27.30
CA ARG A 88 -8.93 44.47 -26.91
C ARG A 88 -7.81 44.06 -25.94
N GLY A 89 -6.54 44.43 -26.14
CA GLY A 89 -5.91 45.31 -27.11
C GLY A 89 -4.51 45.71 -26.59
N LEU A 90 -3.63 46.03 -27.53
CA LEU A 90 -2.23 46.50 -27.42
C LEU A 90 -1.18 45.41 -27.13
#